data_AF-L8EKB8-F1
#
_entry.id   AF-L8EKB8-F1
#
_cell.length_a   1.000
_cell.length_b   1.000
_cell.length_c   1.000
_cell.angle_alpha   90.00
_cell.angle_beta   90.00
_cell.angle_gamma   90.00
#
_symmetry.space_group_name_H-M   'P 1'
#
loop_
_entity.id
_entity.type
_entity.pdbx_description
1 polymer ?
#
loop_
_entity_poly.entity_id
_entity_poly.type
_entity_poly.pdbx_seq_one_letter_code
_entity_poly.pdbx_strand_id
1 'polypeptide(L)'
;MSIDVNNESGTDIDEQAILDVARYAVARMRIHPLSELSVIVVDADAMEQLHLQWMDLPGPTDVMSFPMDELRPPAKDDEEPPQGLLGDIVLCPEVAKKQGEEAPTRHSMDEELQLLTVHGVLHLLGYDHEEPSEKAEMFGLQAAIIDGWRAERGLTGPSPAPTVT
;
A
#
# COMPACT_ATOMS: atom_id res chain seq x y z
N MET A 1 -16.78 0.02 5.29
CA MET A 1 -15.45 0.63 5.39
C MET A 1 -15.39 1.72 4.35
N SER A 2 -15.01 2.92 4.76
CA SER A 2 -14.85 4.03 3.82
C SER A 2 -13.41 3.99 3.31
N ILE A 3 -13.25 3.71 2.02
CA ILE A 3 -11.95 3.85 1.35
C ILE A 3 -12.18 4.84 0.23
N ASP A 4 -11.44 5.94 0.26
CA ASP A 4 -11.45 6.96 -0.80
C ASP A 4 -10.18 6.84 -1.62
N VAL A 5 -10.31 6.88 -2.94
CA VAL A 5 -9.17 6.89 -3.88
C VAL A 5 -9.30 8.14 -4.71
N ASN A 6 -8.32 9.04 -4.61
CA ASN A 6 -8.31 10.31 -5.31
C ASN A 6 -7.05 10.43 -6.17
N ASN A 7 -7.22 10.52 -7.47
CA ASN A 7 -6.13 10.65 -8.43
C ASN A 7 -5.93 12.10 -8.86
N GLU A 8 -4.87 12.72 -8.35
CA GLU A 8 -4.44 14.09 -8.66
C GLU A 8 -3.18 14.12 -9.54
N SER A 9 -2.62 12.96 -9.88
CA SER A 9 -1.35 12.83 -10.61
C SER A 9 -1.42 13.21 -12.10
N GLY A 10 -2.63 13.30 -12.66
CA GLY A 10 -2.84 13.45 -14.11
C GLY A 10 -2.45 12.22 -14.95
N THR A 11 -2.05 11.11 -14.31
CA THR A 11 -1.77 9.82 -14.96
C THR A 11 -3.00 8.93 -14.92
N ASP A 12 -3.28 8.21 -16.01
CA ASP A 12 -4.35 7.20 -16.06
C ASP A 12 -3.92 5.96 -15.27
N ILE A 13 -4.69 5.58 -14.26
CA ILE A 13 -4.42 4.46 -13.35
C ILE A 13 -5.69 3.65 -13.12
N ASP A 14 -5.55 2.38 -12.73
CA ASP A 14 -6.70 1.57 -12.30
C ASP A 14 -7.09 1.88 -10.83
N GLU A 15 -7.82 2.98 -10.62
CA GLU A 15 -8.33 3.40 -9.30
C GLU A 15 -9.20 2.32 -8.64
N GLN A 16 -9.94 1.56 -9.44
CA GLN A 16 -10.80 0.49 -8.95
C GLN A 16 -9.96 -0.68 -8.41
N ALA A 17 -8.87 -1.05 -9.08
CA ALA A 17 -7.94 -2.06 -8.58
C ALA A 17 -7.28 -1.63 -7.27
N ILE A 18 -6.90 -0.34 -7.13
CA ILE A 18 -6.37 0.21 -5.87
C ILE A 18 -7.39 0.09 -4.74
N LEU A 19 -8.64 0.53 -4.98
CA LEU A 19 -9.72 0.41 -4.00
C LEU A 19 -9.94 -1.05 -3.57
N ASP A 20 -9.96 -1.96 -4.54
CA ASP A 20 -10.25 -3.36 -4.30
C ASP A 20 -9.12 -4.09 -3.57
N VAL A 21 -7.86 -3.82 -3.90
CA VAL A 21 -6.72 -4.40 -3.20
C VAL A 21 -6.57 -3.82 -1.80
N ALA A 22 -6.82 -2.52 -1.61
CA ALA A 22 -6.84 -1.89 -0.29
C ALA A 22 -7.92 -2.54 0.59
N ARG A 23 -9.14 -2.70 0.07
CA ARG A 23 -10.25 -3.38 0.76
C ARG A 23 -9.91 -4.83 1.11
N TYR A 24 -9.23 -5.53 0.22
CA TYR A 24 -8.81 -6.90 0.47
C TYR A 24 -7.75 -6.97 1.59
N ALA A 25 -6.74 -6.10 1.56
CA ALA A 25 -5.67 -6.05 2.54
C ALA A 25 -6.23 -5.77 3.95
N VAL A 26 -7.01 -4.72 4.13
CA VAL A 26 -7.60 -4.37 5.42
C VAL A 26 -8.54 -5.44 5.97
N ALA A 27 -9.32 -6.10 5.10
CA ALA A 27 -10.16 -7.23 5.50
C ALA A 27 -9.31 -8.42 5.96
N ARG A 28 -8.23 -8.72 5.24
CA ARG A 28 -7.30 -9.80 5.58
C ARG A 28 -6.57 -9.54 6.90
N MET A 29 -6.32 -8.28 7.20
CA MET A 29 -5.73 -7.79 8.46
C MET A 29 -6.77 -7.56 9.58
N ARG A 30 -8.03 -7.96 9.35
CA ARG A 30 -9.13 -7.92 10.32
C ARG A 30 -9.39 -6.53 10.91
N ILE A 31 -9.20 -5.49 10.10
CA ILE A 31 -9.48 -4.11 10.50
C ILE A 31 -10.98 -3.86 10.57
N HIS A 32 -11.40 -3.02 11.52
CA HIS A 32 -12.81 -2.77 11.74
C HIS A 32 -13.47 -2.18 10.48
N PRO A 33 -14.64 -2.67 10.05
CA PRO A 33 -15.30 -2.23 8.82
C PRO A 33 -15.83 -0.79 8.86
N LEU A 34 -15.71 -0.08 9.97
CA LEU A 34 -16.05 1.35 10.09
C LEU A 34 -14.82 2.25 10.09
N SER A 35 -13.63 1.68 9.94
CA SER A 35 -12.43 2.48 9.78
C SER A 35 -12.38 3.16 8.41
N GLU A 36 -11.60 4.23 8.34
CA GLU A 36 -11.44 5.07 7.15
C GLU A 36 -9.99 5.02 6.66
N LEU A 37 -9.82 4.91 5.34
CA LEU A 37 -8.53 4.92 4.64
C LEU A 37 -8.65 5.87 3.44
N SER A 38 -7.66 6.75 3.27
CA SER A 38 -7.53 7.58 2.07
C SER A 38 -6.33 7.11 1.26
N VAL A 39 -6.49 7.00 -0.06
CA VAL A 39 -5.39 6.78 -1.00
C VAL A 39 -5.36 7.94 -1.99
N ILE A 40 -4.28 8.70 -1.98
CA ILE A 40 -4.08 9.86 -2.83
C ILE A 40 -2.97 9.54 -3.81
N VAL A 41 -3.22 9.76 -5.09
CA VAL A 41 -2.23 9.53 -6.14
C VAL A 41 -1.79 10.86 -6.70
N VAL A 42 -0.50 11.17 -6.61
CA VAL A 42 0.07 12.48 -6.94
C VAL A 42 1.19 12.36 -7.98
N ASP A 43 1.51 13.47 -8.65
CA ASP A 43 2.65 13.53 -9.56
C ASP A 43 3.99 13.56 -8.81
N ALA A 44 5.10 13.43 -9.54
CA ALA A 44 6.43 13.42 -8.94
C ALA A 44 6.78 14.73 -8.20
N ASP A 45 6.34 15.88 -8.70
CA ASP A 45 6.64 17.19 -8.10
C ASP A 45 5.94 17.35 -6.74
N ALA A 46 4.67 16.99 -6.65
CA ALA A 46 3.91 16.98 -5.41
C ALA A 46 4.46 15.94 -4.42
N MET A 47 4.83 14.74 -4.90
CA MET A 47 5.45 13.73 -4.07
C MET A 47 6.79 14.21 -3.50
N GLU A 48 7.64 14.86 -4.30
CA GLU A 48 8.91 15.42 -3.82
C GLU A 48 8.70 16.48 -2.74
N GLN A 49 7.69 17.35 -2.89
CA GLN A 49 7.35 18.34 -1.87
C GLN A 49 6.94 17.69 -0.55
N LEU A 50 6.11 16.64 -0.61
CA LEU A 50 5.69 15.87 0.57
C LEU A 50 6.87 15.14 1.22
N HIS A 51 7.71 14.50 0.41
CA HIS A 51 8.87 13.76 0.88
C HIS A 51 9.86 14.68 1.60
N LEU A 52 10.12 15.86 1.04
CA LEU A 52 10.94 16.88 1.70
C LEU A 52 10.28 17.42 2.97
N GLN A 53 8.98 17.73 2.92
CA GLN A 53 8.26 18.32 4.06
C GLN A 53 8.22 17.38 5.28
N TRP A 54 8.02 16.09 5.06
CA TRP A 54 7.77 15.13 6.14
C TRP A 54 8.97 14.27 6.50
N MET A 55 9.86 13.99 5.54
CA MET A 55 11.05 13.14 5.76
C MET A 55 12.38 13.90 5.66
N ASP A 56 12.38 15.17 5.26
CA ASP A 56 13.60 15.97 4.98
C ASP A 56 14.53 15.29 3.95
N LEU A 57 13.95 14.55 3.01
CA LEU A 57 14.65 13.83 1.96
C LEU A 57 14.33 14.41 0.58
N PRO A 58 15.35 14.57 -0.29
CA PRO A 58 15.16 15.13 -1.63
C PRO A 58 14.59 14.10 -2.62
N GLY A 59 13.90 14.59 -3.65
CA GLY A 59 13.34 13.78 -4.73
C GLY A 59 12.04 13.04 -4.36
N PRO A 60 11.29 12.56 -5.35
CA PRO A 60 10.06 11.80 -5.11
C PRO A 60 10.36 10.37 -4.63
N THR A 61 9.42 9.81 -3.87
CA THR A 61 9.38 8.38 -3.54
C THR A 61 8.18 7.71 -4.18
N ASP A 62 8.09 6.39 -4.09
CA ASP A 62 7.01 5.55 -4.58
C ASP A 62 5.72 5.66 -3.75
N VAL A 63 5.85 5.53 -2.43
CA VAL A 63 4.75 5.54 -1.46
C VAL A 63 5.15 6.26 -0.18
N MET A 64 4.21 7.00 0.39
CA MET A 64 4.29 7.51 1.76
C MET A 64 3.02 7.10 2.52
N SER A 65 3.17 6.74 3.79
CA SER A 65 2.06 6.31 4.65
C SER A 65 2.02 7.18 5.91
N PHE A 66 0.86 7.76 6.19
CA PHE A 66 0.62 8.67 7.30
C PHE A 66 -0.39 8.06 8.27
N PRO A 67 0.06 7.32 9.30
CA PRO A 67 -0.85 6.72 10.27
C PRO A 67 -1.55 7.79 11.13
N MET A 68 -2.83 7.56 11.46
CA MET A 68 -3.61 8.45 12.33
C MET A 68 -3.85 7.86 13.72
N ASP A 69 -4.78 6.90 13.86
CA ASP A 69 -5.13 6.31 15.15
C ASP A 69 -4.22 5.11 15.55
N GLU A 70 -3.15 4.87 14.78
CA GLU A 70 -2.17 3.78 14.99
C GLU A 70 -2.84 2.41 15.24
N LEU A 71 -3.87 2.10 14.45
CA LEU A 71 -4.65 0.88 14.60
C LEU A 71 -3.81 -0.36 14.33
N ARG A 72 -4.01 -1.40 15.15
CA ARG A 72 -3.34 -2.69 14.98
C ARG A 72 -4.35 -3.83 14.82
N PRO A 73 -4.01 -4.87 14.05
CA PRO A 73 -4.79 -6.10 14.03
C PRO A 73 -4.98 -6.66 15.45
N PRO A 74 -6.17 -7.19 15.77
CA PRO A 74 -6.41 -7.83 17.06
C PRO A 74 -5.49 -9.04 17.23
N ALA A 75 -4.96 -9.24 18.45
CA ALA A 75 -4.00 -10.30 18.73
C ALA A 75 -4.65 -11.69 18.84
N LYS A 76 -5.97 -11.73 19.07
CA LYS A 76 -6.77 -12.95 19.19
C LYS A 76 -7.95 -12.95 18.23
N ASP A 77 -8.45 -14.15 17.94
CA ASP A 77 -9.60 -14.33 17.04
C ASP A 77 -10.92 -13.84 17.61
N ASP A 78 -11.06 -13.83 18.94
CA ASP A 78 -12.26 -13.42 19.67
C ASP A 78 -12.28 -11.93 20.04
N GLU A 79 -11.22 -11.19 19.72
CA GLU A 79 -11.12 -9.75 19.99
C GLU A 79 -11.74 -8.93 18.85
N GLU A 80 -12.62 -7.99 19.22
CA GLU A 80 -13.20 -7.04 18.27
C GLU A 80 -12.15 -5.98 17.87
N PRO A 81 -11.96 -5.72 16.57
CA PRO A 81 -10.98 -4.72 16.14
C PRO A 81 -11.43 -3.30 16.53
N PRO A 82 -10.49 -2.43 16.95
CA PRO A 82 -10.82 -1.05 17.29
C PRO A 82 -11.32 -0.27 16.07
N GLN A 83 -12.26 0.64 16.31
CA GLN A 83 -12.72 1.62 15.32
C GLN A 83 -11.78 2.83 15.32
N GLY A 84 -11.48 3.38 14.15
CA GLY A 84 -10.65 4.58 14.02
C GLY A 84 -10.24 4.88 12.58
N LEU A 85 -9.45 5.93 12.40
CA LEU A 85 -8.85 6.34 11.14
C LEU A 85 -7.54 5.58 10.93
N LEU A 86 -7.42 4.87 9.80
CA LEU A 86 -6.14 4.22 9.43
C LEU A 86 -5.12 5.30 9.06
N GLY A 87 -5.57 6.26 8.25
CA GLY A 87 -4.77 7.37 7.77
C GLY A 87 -4.70 7.41 6.25
N ASP A 88 -3.61 7.98 5.76
CA ASP A 88 -3.46 8.33 4.34
C ASP A 88 -2.29 7.58 3.70
N ILE A 89 -2.50 7.07 2.49
CA ILE A 89 -1.46 6.53 1.61
C ILE A 89 -1.32 7.49 0.44
N VAL A 90 -0.10 7.94 0.17
CA VAL A 90 0.21 8.78 -1.00
C VAL A 90 1.06 7.96 -1.96
N LEU A 91 0.66 7.86 -3.22
CA LEU A 91 1.33 7.07 -4.26
C LEU A 91 1.81 7.97 -5.40
N CYS A 92 2.96 7.64 -5.99
CA CYS A 92 3.48 8.31 -7.19
C CYS A 92 3.57 7.33 -8.39
N PRO A 93 2.68 7.44 -9.40
CA PRO A 93 2.66 6.54 -10.55
C PRO A 93 3.95 6.58 -11.38
N GLU A 94 4.60 7.74 -11.46
CA GLU A 94 5.84 7.90 -12.22
C GLU A 94 7.00 7.11 -11.62
N VAL A 95 7.09 7.08 -10.29
CA VAL A 95 8.11 6.28 -9.57
C VAL A 95 7.72 4.81 -9.60
N ALA A 96 6.45 4.48 -9.33
CA ALA A 96 5.92 3.12 -9.40
C ALA A 96 6.17 2.47 -10.78
N LYS A 97 5.99 3.23 -11.87
CA LYS A 97 6.27 2.75 -13.22
C LYS A 97 7.75 2.36 -13.38
N LYS A 98 8.68 3.21 -12.94
CA LYS A 98 10.11 2.93 -13.03
C LYS A 98 10.47 1.70 -12.19
N GLN A 99 9.94 1.60 -10.98
CA GLN A 99 10.18 0.45 -10.12
C GLN A 99 9.62 -0.84 -10.71
N GLY A 100 8.39 -0.85 -11.22
CA GLY A 100 7.80 -2.02 -11.86
C GLY A 100 8.63 -2.52 -13.05
N GLU A 101 9.18 -1.61 -13.86
CA GLU A 101 10.09 -1.93 -14.97
C GLU A 101 11.45 -2.49 -14.50
N GLU A 102 11.98 -2.00 -13.38
CA GLU A 102 13.25 -2.42 -12.77
C GLU A 102 13.13 -3.69 -11.91
N ALA A 103 11.91 -4.03 -11.48
CA ALA A 103 11.62 -5.16 -10.61
C ALA A 103 12.04 -6.50 -11.22
N PRO A 104 12.38 -7.51 -10.40
CA PRO A 104 12.71 -8.86 -10.89
C PRO A 104 11.61 -9.49 -11.75
N THR A 105 10.35 -9.18 -11.46
CA THR A 105 9.18 -9.69 -12.18
C THR A 105 8.77 -8.83 -13.37
N ARG A 106 9.33 -7.62 -13.53
CA ARG A 106 9.04 -6.66 -14.60
C ARG A 106 7.54 -6.48 -14.85
N HIS A 107 6.85 -6.03 -13.81
CA HIS A 107 5.40 -5.90 -13.80
C HIS A 107 4.96 -4.48 -14.17
N SER A 108 3.67 -4.29 -14.42
CA SER A 108 3.15 -2.99 -14.89
C SER A 108 3.14 -1.94 -13.77
N MET A 109 2.97 -0.66 -14.16
CA MET A 109 2.72 0.43 -13.22
C MET A 109 1.51 0.15 -12.31
N ASP A 110 0.40 -0.36 -12.87
CA ASP A 110 -0.79 -0.69 -12.08
C ASP A 110 -0.52 -1.84 -11.09
N GLU A 111 0.26 -2.85 -11.49
CA GLU A 111 0.66 -3.94 -10.60
C GLU A 111 1.57 -3.45 -9.47
N GLU A 112 2.45 -2.48 -9.74
CA GLU A 112 3.28 -1.87 -8.70
C GLU A 112 2.44 -0.99 -7.77
N LEU A 113 1.50 -0.20 -8.30
CA LEU A 113 0.56 0.57 -7.46
C LEU A 113 -0.28 -0.33 -6.55
N GLN A 114 -0.68 -1.52 -7.02
CA GLN A 114 -1.35 -2.52 -6.18
C GLN A 114 -0.43 -3.03 -5.06
N LEU A 115 0.84 -3.32 -5.39
CA LEU A 115 1.84 -3.74 -4.41
C LEU A 115 2.09 -2.67 -3.35
N LEU A 116 2.31 -1.43 -3.79
CA LEU A 116 2.55 -0.26 -2.94
C LEU A 116 1.33 0.10 -2.09
N THR A 117 0.10 -0.13 -2.58
CA THR A 117 -1.11 0.03 -1.78
C THR A 117 -1.14 -0.94 -0.61
N VAL A 118 -0.81 -2.22 -0.84
CA VAL A 118 -0.71 -3.21 0.25
C VAL A 118 0.44 -2.84 1.19
N HIS A 119 1.58 -2.42 0.66
CA HIS A 119 2.72 -1.96 1.44
C HIS A 119 2.34 -0.82 2.38
N GLY A 120 1.65 0.21 1.85
CA GLY A 120 1.19 1.34 2.62
C GLY A 120 0.18 0.97 3.71
N VAL A 121 -0.77 0.07 3.41
CA VAL A 121 -1.69 -0.45 4.42
C VAL A 121 -0.93 -1.13 5.56
N LEU A 122 0.11 -1.92 5.27
CA LEU A 122 0.91 -2.58 6.30
C LEU A 122 1.65 -1.56 7.18
N HIS A 123 2.22 -0.51 6.60
CA HIS A 123 2.83 0.60 7.36
C HIS A 123 1.83 1.32 8.27
N LEU A 124 0.62 1.60 7.77
CA LEU A 124 -0.44 2.22 8.59
C LEU A 124 -0.84 1.34 9.79
N LEU A 125 -0.62 0.03 9.71
CA LEU A 125 -0.87 -0.93 10.78
C LEU A 125 0.34 -1.15 11.71
N GLY A 126 1.42 -0.42 11.49
CA GLY A 126 2.63 -0.46 12.29
C GLY A 126 3.58 -1.61 11.97
N TYR A 127 3.47 -2.22 10.79
CA TYR A 127 4.50 -3.12 10.27
C TYR A 127 5.59 -2.31 9.60
N ASP A 128 6.85 -2.62 9.90
CA ASP A 128 8.02 -1.97 9.31
C ASP A 128 8.96 -3.00 8.68
N HIS A 129 9.98 -2.54 7.96
CA HIS A 129 10.96 -3.37 7.29
C HIS A 129 12.41 -2.92 7.50
N GLU A 130 12.67 -2.11 8.54
CA GLU A 130 14.03 -1.68 8.93
C GLU A 130 14.90 -2.86 9.40
N GLU A 131 14.38 -3.72 10.28
CA GLU A 131 15.11 -4.87 10.81
C GLU A 131 14.85 -6.15 9.98
N PRO A 132 15.82 -7.08 9.85
CA PRO A 132 15.66 -8.28 9.02
C PRO A 132 14.46 -9.17 9.40
N SER A 133 14.10 -9.23 10.69
CA SER A 133 12.93 -10.00 11.14
C SER A 133 11.62 -9.33 10.78
N GLU A 134 11.54 -8.01 10.94
CA GLU A 134 10.33 -7.22 10.62
C GLU A 134 10.11 -7.21 9.11
N LYS A 135 11.19 -7.04 8.35
CA LYS A 135 11.18 -7.17 6.89
C LYS A 135 10.66 -8.51 6.40
N ALA A 136 11.13 -9.61 6.99
CA ALA A 136 10.68 -10.95 6.62
C ALA A 136 9.18 -11.15 6.92
N GLU A 137 8.69 -10.61 8.04
CA GLU A 137 7.28 -10.63 8.41
C GLU A 137 6.44 -9.79 7.44
N MET A 138 6.79 -8.51 7.27
CA MET A 138 6.05 -7.58 6.43
C MET A 138 6.00 -8.03 4.97
N PHE A 139 7.12 -8.45 4.38
CA PHE A 139 7.14 -8.93 3.00
C PHE A 139 6.43 -10.27 2.83
N GLY A 140 6.48 -11.14 3.85
CA GLY A 140 5.68 -12.36 3.86
C GLY A 140 4.17 -12.06 3.85
N LEU A 141 3.73 -11.10 4.64
CA LEU A 141 2.34 -10.64 4.66
C LEU A 141 1.94 -9.97 3.34
N GLN A 142 2.78 -9.07 2.82
CA GLN A 142 2.55 -8.38 1.54
C GLN A 142 2.37 -9.39 0.40
N ALA A 143 3.26 -10.38 0.29
CA ALA A 143 3.17 -11.43 -0.71
C ALA A 143 1.88 -12.25 -0.53
N ALA A 144 1.57 -12.69 0.70
CA ALA A 144 0.37 -13.48 0.97
C ALA A 144 -0.93 -12.74 0.65
N ILE A 145 -0.98 -11.42 0.89
CA ILE A 145 -2.13 -10.58 0.58
C ILE A 145 -2.28 -10.43 -0.94
N ILE A 146 -1.22 -10.06 -1.65
CA ILE A 146 -1.24 -9.89 -3.10
C ILE A 146 -1.58 -11.20 -3.82
N ASP A 147 -0.94 -12.30 -3.43
CA ASP A 147 -1.19 -13.62 -4.01
C ASP A 147 -2.64 -14.05 -3.83
N GLY A 148 -3.19 -13.86 -2.62
CA GLY A 148 -4.58 -14.18 -2.33
C GLY A 148 -5.55 -13.33 -3.15
N TRP A 149 -5.32 -12.02 -3.22
CA TRP A 149 -6.16 -11.11 -4.00
C TRP A 149 -6.14 -11.45 -5.50
N ARG A 150 -4.96 -11.73 -6.06
CA ARG A 150 -4.81 -12.16 -7.46
C ARG A 150 -5.52 -13.48 -7.73
N ALA A 151 -5.38 -14.45 -6.82
CA ALA A 151 -6.02 -15.76 -6.94
C ALA A 151 -7.56 -15.67 -6.96
N GLU A 152 -8.16 -14.86 -6.08
CA GLU A 152 -9.62 -14.65 -6.05
C GLU A 152 -10.15 -13.99 -7.32
N ARG A 153 -9.31 -13.21 -8.00
CA ARG A 153 -9.63 -12.57 -9.29
C ARG A 153 -9.29 -13.42 -10.51
N GLY A 154 -8.70 -14.60 -10.32
CA GLY A 154 -8.26 -15.46 -11.42
C GLY A 154 -7.13 -14.86 -12.26
N LEU A 155 -6.35 -13.92 -11.68
CA LEU A 155 -5.20 -13.33 -12.34
C LEU A 155 -4.08 -14.37 -12.41
N THR A 156 -3.50 -14.55 -13.59
CA THR A 156 -2.44 -15.53 -13.85
C THR A 156 -1.10 -14.84 -14.08
N GLY A 157 0.00 -15.47 -13.66
CA GLY A 157 1.35 -14.96 -13.84
C GLY A 157 2.06 -14.79 -12.50
N PRO A 158 3.35 -14.41 -12.50
CA PRO A 158 4.03 -14.07 -11.26
C PRO A 158 3.34 -12.87 -10.61
N SER A 159 3.29 -12.87 -9.29
CA SER A 159 2.86 -11.69 -8.54
C SER A 159 3.92 -10.59 -8.62
N PRO A 160 3.52 -9.31 -8.58
CA PRO A 160 4.47 -8.22 -8.47
C PRO A 160 5.34 -8.43 -7.22
N ALA A 161 6.63 -8.17 -7.37
CA ALA A 161 7.62 -8.35 -6.33
C ALA A 161 8.38 -7.04 -6.16
N PRO A 162 8.63 -6.58 -4.92
CA PRO A 162 9.22 -5.28 -4.68
C PRO A 162 10.62 -5.19 -5.30
N THR A 163 10.97 -4.00 -5.78
CA THR A 163 12.33 -3.69 -6.26
C THR A 163 13.36 -3.72 -5.14
N VAL A 164 12.95 -3.44 -3.90
CA VAL A 164 13.84 -3.42 -2.72
C VAL A 164 13.77 -4.76 -1.97
N THR A 165 14.89 -5.49 -1.97
CA THR A 165 15.15 -6.69 -1.16
C THR A 165 15.77 -6.39 0.18
#